data_AF-A0A3B4XC85-F1
#
_entry.id   AF-A0A3B4XC85-F1
#
_cell.length_a   1.000
_cell.length_b   1.000
_cell.length_c   1.000
_cell.angle_alpha   90.00
_cell.angle_beta   90.00
_cell.angle_gamma   90.00
#
_symmetry.space_group_name_H-M   'P 1'
#
loop_
_entity.id
_entity.type
_entity.pdbx_description
1 polymer ?
#
loop_
_entity_poly.entity_id
_entity_poly.type
_entity_poly.pdbx_seq_one_letter_code
_entity_poly.pdbx_strand_id
1 'polypeptide(L)'
;MPLADRKESGPRYRNQLDKDDARRGREETTISIRKDKRNEQLQKKRFGGPAAMMMPPDQSQQSVGSQAWAESDPQKLVAGVQSEDPNQQLPAVTQFRKLLSIERSPPIEEVIAAGVVP
;
A
#
# COMPACT_ATOMS: atom_id res chain seq x y z
N MET A 1 -74.24 4.70 -1.24
CA MET A 1 -72.79 4.52 -1.46
C MET A 1 -72.11 5.88 -1.39
N PRO A 2 -71.39 6.22 -0.32
CA PRO A 2 -70.39 7.29 -0.34
C PRO A 2 -68.96 6.77 -0.11
N LEU A 3 -68.02 7.47 -0.73
CA LEU A 3 -66.60 7.15 -0.84
C LEU A 3 -65.83 7.30 0.49
N ALA A 4 -64.86 6.42 0.69
CA ALA A 4 -63.95 6.42 1.83
C ALA A 4 -62.99 7.62 1.76
N ASP A 5 -63.01 8.46 2.80
CA ASP A 5 -62.08 9.57 2.95
C ASP A 5 -60.71 9.10 3.44
N ARG A 6 -59.68 9.62 2.79
CA ARG A 6 -58.32 9.10 2.77
C ARG A 6 -57.59 9.63 4.01
N LYS A 7 -57.35 8.77 5.01
CA LYS A 7 -56.55 9.12 6.20
C LYS A 7 -55.09 9.37 5.76
N GLU A 8 -54.71 10.63 5.58
CA GLU A 8 -53.33 11.05 5.36
C GLU A 8 -52.49 10.62 6.56
N SER A 9 -51.74 9.53 6.40
CA SER A 9 -50.69 9.15 7.33
C SER A 9 -49.49 10.06 7.10
N GLY A 10 -49.27 11.00 8.02
CA GLY A 10 -48.04 11.80 8.10
C GLY A 10 -46.77 10.95 8.12
N PRO A 11 -45.58 11.58 7.95
CA PRO A 11 -44.35 10.89 7.65
C PRO A 11 -44.07 9.84 8.74
N ARG A 12 -44.14 8.56 8.34
CA ARG A 12 -43.77 7.48 9.24
C ARG A 12 -42.27 7.53 9.42
N TYR A 13 -41.82 8.28 10.42
CA TYR A 13 -40.57 8.03 11.11
C TYR A 13 -40.72 6.68 11.85
N ARG A 14 -40.79 5.59 11.10
CA ARG A 14 -40.60 4.25 11.64
C ARG A 14 -39.10 4.08 11.86
N ASN A 15 -38.68 4.51 13.04
CA ASN A 15 -37.42 4.15 13.67
C ASN A 15 -37.37 2.64 13.97
N GLN A 16 -37.40 1.84 12.92
CA GLN A 16 -36.84 0.51 12.90
C GLN A 16 -36.14 0.42 11.57
N LEU A 17 -34.87 0.86 11.53
CA LEU A 17 -33.93 0.23 10.61
C LEU A 17 -34.11 -1.27 10.85
N ASP A 18 -34.80 -1.90 9.91
CA ASP A 18 -35.13 -3.31 9.99
C ASP A 18 -33.80 -4.03 10.18
N LYS A 19 -33.67 -4.76 11.30
CA LYS A 19 -32.41 -5.42 11.66
C LYS A 19 -31.98 -6.38 10.56
N ASP A 20 -32.95 -6.91 9.82
CA ASP A 20 -32.73 -7.74 8.64
C ASP A 20 -32.23 -6.93 7.45
N ASP A 21 -32.65 -5.68 7.29
CA ASP A 21 -32.17 -4.76 6.25
C ASP A 21 -30.73 -4.27 6.53
N ALA A 22 -30.38 -4.02 7.79
CA ALA A 22 -29.00 -3.72 8.21
C ALA A 22 -28.06 -4.94 8.09
N ARG A 23 -28.60 -6.16 8.26
CA ARG A 23 -27.86 -7.40 8.02
C ARG A 23 -27.68 -7.64 6.52
N ARG A 24 -28.75 -7.50 5.74
CA ARG A 24 -28.76 -7.63 4.28
C ARG A 24 -27.81 -6.62 3.63
N GLY A 25 -27.83 -5.36 4.06
CA GLY A 25 -26.90 -4.33 3.58
C GLY A 25 -25.43 -4.67 3.84
N ARG A 26 -25.09 -5.28 4.99
CA ARG A 26 -23.71 -5.74 5.28
C ARG A 26 -23.28 -6.91 4.40
N GLU A 27 -24.19 -7.86 4.20
CA GLU A 27 -23.95 -9.01 3.33
C GLU A 27 -23.79 -8.54 1.87
N GLU A 28 -24.66 -7.66 1.39
CA GLU A 28 -24.62 -7.05 0.05
C GLU A 28 -23.36 -6.22 -0.17
N THR A 29 -22.94 -5.40 0.80
CA THR A 29 -21.69 -4.62 0.72
C THR A 29 -20.48 -5.55 0.60
N THR A 30 -20.42 -6.58 1.44
CA THR A 30 -19.31 -7.55 1.42
C THR A 30 -19.26 -8.31 0.10
N ILE A 31 -20.42 -8.69 -0.44
CA ILE A 31 -20.54 -9.36 -1.74
C ILE A 31 -20.14 -8.42 -2.87
N SER A 32 -20.54 -7.14 -2.82
CA SER A 32 -20.15 -6.13 -3.81
C SER A 32 -18.64 -5.98 -3.81
N ILE A 33 -18.00 -5.76 -2.65
CA ILE A 33 -16.53 -5.64 -2.55
C ILE A 33 -15.82 -6.86 -3.15
N ARG A 34 -16.33 -8.07 -2.89
CA ARG A 34 -15.76 -9.30 -3.47
C ARG A 34 -15.97 -9.38 -4.99
N LYS A 35 -17.14 -8.97 -5.49
CA LYS A 35 -17.45 -8.93 -6.92
C LYS A 35 -16.62 -7.86 -7.63
N ASP A 36 -16.47 -6.68 -7.04
CA ASP A 36 -15.69 -5.56 -7.57
C ASP A 36 -14.21 -5.93 -7.62
N LYS A 37 -13.66 -6.54 -6.56
CA LYS A 37 -12.28 -7.06 -6.56
C LYS A 37 -12.08 -8.14 -7.63
N ARG A 38 -13.05 -9.04 -7.82
CA ARG A 38 -13.00 -10.05 -8.89
C ARG A 38 -13.09 -9.39 -10.27
N ASN A 39 -13.96 -8.41 -10.44
CA ASN A 39 -14.14 -7.69 -11.70
C ASN A 39 -12.90 -6.87 -12.06
N GLU A 40 -12.27 -6.23 -11.09
CA GLU A 40 -10.99 -5.52 -11.24
C GLU A 40 -9.87 -6.49 -11.63
N GLN A 41 -9.77 -7.66 -11.00
CA GLN A 41 -8.82 -8.71 -11.41
C GLN A 41 -9.10 -9.23 -12.81
N LEU A 42 -10.38 -9.39 -13.18
CA LEU A 42 -10.77 -9.80 -14.54
C LEU A 42 -10.51 -8.70 -15.57
N GLN A 43 -10.71 -7.43 -15.24
CA GLN A 43 -10.35 -6.29 -16.09
C GLN A 43 -8.84 -6.22 -16.29
N LYS A 44 -8.04 -6.40 -15.22
CA LYS A 44 -6.58 -6.54 -15.32
C LYS A 44 -6.17 -7.66 -16.27
N LYS A 45 -6.86 -8.81 -16.25
CA LYS A 45 -6.63 -9.93 -17.19
C LYS A 45 -7.13 -9.68 -18.62
N ARG A 46 -8.21 -8.92 -18.80
CA ARG A 46 -8.82 -8.62 -20.11
C ARG A 46 -8.10 -7.48 -20.82
N PHE A 47 -7.63 -6.48 -20.09
CA PHE A 47 -6.91 -5.31 -20.60
C PHE A 47 -5.38 -5.52 -20.59
N GLY A 48 -4.88 -6.37 -19.70
CA GLY A 48 -3.51 -6.90 -19.73
C GLY A 48 -3.52 -8.31 -20.30
N GLY A 49 -3.58 -8.42 -21.63
CA GLY A 49 -3.54 -9.68 -22.38
C GLY A 49 -2.32 -10.57 -22.07
N PRO A 50 -2.00 -11.58 -22.90
CA PRO A 50 -1.07 -12.69 -22.57
C PRO A 50 0.41 -12.30 -22.39
N ALA A 51 0.70 -11.05 -22.02
CA ALA A 51 1.95 -10.60 -21.41
C ALA A 51 1.90 -10.61 -19.86
N ALA A 52 0.71 -10.66 -19.23
CA ALA A 52 0.59 -10.58 -17.77
C ALA A 52 0.97 -11.85 -16.99
N MET A 53 1.22 -12.97 -17.68
CA MET A 53 1.69 -14.23 -17.07
C MET A 53 3.22 -14.40 -17.10
N MET A 54 3.95 -13.39 -17.60
CA MET A 54 5.42 -13.39 -17.68
C MET A 54 6.07 -12.17 -17.01
N MET A 55 5.32 -11.42 -16.19
CA MET A 55 5.88 -10.28 -15.48
C MET A 55 6.43 -10.72 -14.11
N PRO A 56 7.72 -10.44 -13.81
CA PRO A 56 8.31 -10.65 -12.48
C PRO A 56 7.54 -9.81 -11.44
N PRO A 57 7.71 -10.06 -10.12
CA PRO A 57 7.09 -9.21 -9.11
C PRO A 57 7.41 -7.74 -9.42
N ASP A 58 6.36 -6.94 -9.39
CA ASP A 58 6.31 -5.51 -9.71
C ASP A 58 7.58 -4.76 -9.30
N GLN A 59 8.46 -4.47 -10.27
CA GLN A 59 9.67 -3.66 -10.12
C GLN A 59 9.36 -2.15 -10.08
N SER A 60 8.09 -1.73 -10.05
CA SER A 60 7.72 -0.30 -10.10
C SER A 60 7.27 0.30 -8.76
N GLN A 61 7.11 -0.50 -7.71
CA GLN A 61 7.01 0.02 -6.34
C GLN A 61 8.40 -0.03 -5.70
N GLN A 62 9.13 1.09 -5.77
CA GLN A 62 10.35 1.27 -4.98
C GLN A 62 10.02 0.96 -3.51
N SER A 63 10.76 0.01 -2.93
CA SER A 63 10.60 -0.32 -1.52
C SER A 63 11.01 0.89 -0.67
N VAL A 64 10.49 0.96 0.56
CA VAL A 64 10.84 2.05 1.50
C VAL A 64 12.36 2.13 1.69
N GLY A 65 13.07 1.00 1.75
CA GLY A 65 14.53 0.99 1.82
C GLY A 65 15.22 1.43 0.53
N SER A 66 14.71 1.04 -0.64
CA SER A 66 15.28 1.46 -1.92
C SER A 66 15.14 2.97 -2.16
N GLN A 67 14.00 3.54 -1.76
CA GLN A 67 13.81 4.98 -1.79
C GLN A 67 14.72 5.71 -0.79
N ALA A 68 14.80 5.23 0.45
CA ALA A 68 15.69 5.80 1.46
C ALA A 68 17.17 5.73 1.04
N TRP A 69 17.57 4.66 0.35
CA TRP A 69 18.90 4.53 -0.25
C TRP A 69 19.16 5.64 -1.28
N ALA A 70 18.24 5.84 -2.23
CA ALA A 70 18.38 6.86 -3.26
C ALA A 70 18.46 8.30 -2.68
N GLU A 71 17.69 8.59 -1.63
CA GLU A 71 17.70 9.90 -0.95
C GLU A 71 18.98 10.15 -0.14
N SER A 72 19.70 9.09 0.25
CA SER A 72 20.83 9.17 1.18
C SER A 72 22.18 9.54 0.55
N ASP A 73 22.25 9.69 -0.77
CA ASP A 73 23.48 9.93 -1.54
C ASP A 73 24.59 8.90 -1.19
N PRO A 74 24.43 7.64 -1.64
CA PRO A 74 25.26 6.54 -1.20
C PRO A 74 26.73 6.70 -1.56
N GLN A 75 27.05 7.40 -2.67
CA GLN A 75 28.44 7.65 -3.07
C GLN A 75 29.18 8.47 -2.01
N LYS A 76 28.52 9.50 -1.47
CA LYS A 76 29.09 10.34 -0.41
C LYS A 76 29.25 9.57 0.90
N LEU A 77 28.29 8.70 1.24
CA LEU A 77 28.38 7.87 2.44
C LEU A 77 29.55 6.88 2.35
N VAL A 78 29.73 6.23 1.21
CA VAL A 78 30.88 5.33 0.95
C VAL A 78 32.19 6.09 1.13
N ALA A 79 32.32 7.27 0.51
CA ALA A 79 33.50 8.11 0.65
C ALA A 79 33.77 8.52 2.10
N GLY A 80 32.71 8.84 2.87
CA GLY A 80 32.82 9.18 4.28
C GLY A 80 33.30 8.01 5.15
N VAL A 81 32.86 6.78 4.86
CA VAL A 81 33.32 5.56 5.56
C VAL A 81 34.78 5.23 5.22
N GLN A 82 35.19 5.46 3.98
CA GLN A 82 36.56 5.19 3.52
C GLN A 82 37.55 6.33 3.81
N SER A 83 37.07 7.46 4.31
CA SER A 83 37.89 8.61 4.72
C SER A 83 38.78 8.22 5.91
N GLU A 84 39.92 8.90 6.08
CA GLU A 84 40.79 8.77 7.27
C GLU A 84 40.36 9.71 8.42
N ASP A 85 39.42 10.64 8.18
CA ASP A 85 38.95 11.60 9.18
C ASP A 85 37.78 11.02 10.00
N PRO A 86 37.92 10.84 11.34
CA PRO A 86 36.84 10.36 12.21
C PRO A 86 35.57 11.23 12.14
N ASN A 87 35.71 12.52 11.88
CA ASN A 87 34.58 13.44 11.75
C ASN A 87 33.74 13.19 10.49
N GLN A 88 34.30 12.50 9.49
CA GLN A 88 33.59 12.08 8.28
C GLN A 88 33.10 10.64 8.38
N GLN A 89 33.86 9.76 9.05
CA GLN A 89 33.49 8.37 9.28
C GLN A 89 32.24 8.23 10.16
N LEU A 90 32.22 8.89 11.32
CA LEU A 90 31.10 8.78 12.28
C LEU A 90 29.74 9.14 11.67
N PRO A 91 29.55 10.29 10.98
CA PRO A 91 28.26 10.60 10.38
C PRO A 91 27.90 9.62 9.25
N ALA A 92 28.87 9.18 8.46
CA ALA A 92 28.62 8.24 7.37
C ALA A 92 28.15 6.86 7.89
N VAL A 93 28.86 6.29 8.87
CA VAL A 93 28.47 5.02 9.53
C VAL A 93 27.13 5.14 10.24
N THR A 94 26.87 6.28 10.89
CA THR A 94 25.58 6.55 11.53
C THR A 94 24.43 6.52 10.53
N GLN A 95 24.65 7.07 9.33
CA GLN A 95 23.64 7.07 8.27
C GLN A 95 23.40 5.66 7.72
N PHE A 96 24.45 4.86 7.47
CA PHE A 96 24.30 3.44 7.11
C PHE A 96 23.52 2.66 8.16
N ARG A 97 23.81 2.87 9.45
CA ARG A 97 23.05 2.23 10.55
C ARG A 97 21.57 2.58 10.48
N LYS A 98 21.23 3.85 10.23
CA LYS A 98 19.82 4.29 10.09
C LYS A 98 19.13 3.62 8.90
N LEU A 99 19.79 3.58 7.74
CA LEU A 99 19.26 2.93 6.53
C LEU A 99 18.99 1.44 6.75
N LEU A 100 19.92 0.74 7.40
CA LEU A 100 19.79 -0.69 7.69
C LEU A 100 18.80 -0.99 8.83
N SER A 101 18.41 0.01 9.62
CA SER A 101 17.41 -0.13 10.69
C SER A 101 15.97 0.08 10.20
N ILE A 102 15.74 0.26 8.90
CA ILE A 102 14.40 0.41 8.33
C ILE A 102 13.64 -0.92 8.49
N GLU A 103 12.44 -0.85 9.09
CA GLU A 103 11.64 -2.03 9.45
C GLU A 103 11.23 -2.89 8.24
N ARG A 104 10.94 -2.25 7.11
CA ARG A 104 10.44 -2.94 5.90
C ARG A 104 11.40 -2.78 4.75
N SER A 105 11.93 -3.91 4.29
CA SER A 105 12.80 -4.01 3.11
C SER A 105 14.02 -3.07 3.19
N PRO A 106 14.90 -3.20 4.20
CA PRO A 106 16.12 -2.40 4.28
C PRO A 106 17.00 -2.62 3.03
N PRO A 107 17.78 -1.60 2.59
CA PRO A 107 18.59 -1.66 1.37
C PRO A 107 19.89 -2.47 1.57
N ILE A 108 19.77 -3.75 1.90
CA ILE A 108 20.91 -4.61 2.25
C ILE A 108 21.78 -4.87 1.02
N GLU A 109 21.17 -5.25 -0.09
CA GLU A 109 21.88 -5.59 -1.33
C GLU A 109 22.62 -4.38 -1.90
N GLU A 110 21.97 -3.21 -1.85
CA GLU A 110 22.57 -1.96 -2.32
C GLU A 110 23.77 -1.55 -1.46
N VAL A 111 23.69 -1.74 -0.13
CA VAL A 111 24.80 -1.45 0.79
C VAL A 111 25.98 -2.41 0.55
N ILE A 112 25.72 -3.70 0.31
CA ILE A 112 26.77 -4.68 -0.02
C ILE A 112 27.41 -4.33 -1.36
N ALA A 113 26.60 -4.04 -2.39
CA ALA A 113 27.09 -3.66 -3.71
C ALA A 113 27.92 -2.36 -3.69
N ALA A 114 27.67 -1.47 -2.73
CA ALA A 114 28.46 -0.26 -2.52
C ALA A 114 29.86 -0.51 -1.94
N GLY A 115 30.18 -1.75 -1.50
CA GLY A 115 31.53 -2.15 -1.11
C GLY A 115 32.00 -1.59 0.24
N VAL A 116 31.09 -1.27 1.15
CA VAL A 116 31.42 -0.80 2.51
C VAL A 116 31.67 -1.93 3.53
N VAL A 117 31.43 -3.18 3.13
CA VAL A 117 31.72 -4.38 3.92
C VAL A 117 32.88 -5.13 3.22
N PRO A 118 34.02 -5.37 3.91
CA PRO A 118 35.17 -6.08 3.35
C PRO A 118 34.99 -7.60 3.28
#